data_AF-A0A314V0X2-F1
#
_entry.id   AF-A0A314V0X2-F1
#
_cell.length_a   1.000
_cell.length_b   1.000
_cell.length_c   1.000
_cell.angle_alpha   90.00
_cell.angle_beta   90.00
_cell.angle_gamma   90.00
#
_symmetry.space_group_name_H-M   'P 1'
#
loop_
_entity.id
_entity.type
_entity.pdbx_description
1 polymer ?
#
loop_
_entity_poly.entity_id
_entity_poly.type
_entity_poly.pdbx_seq_one_letter_code
_entity_poly.pdbx_strand_id
1 'polypeptide(L)'
;MFLSAIRTISSMSLETWERKMKLFQSLGFSEKGVLTAFRRAPQVFCISEKKIKEVTEMLLSSGKADIAFIVSHPELLICSVEHRLKPRLQVMENLEKKNLLRKIPSLSTICKYTDQKFAERFIIPYANELKV
;
A
#
# COMPACT_ATOMS: atom_id res chain seq x y z
N MET A 1 -4.79 7.76 -16.88
CA MET A 1 -3.39 7.53 -16.43
C MET A 1 -2.37 8.36 -17.21
N PHE A 2 -2.52 8.55 -18.54
CA PHE A 2 -1.57 9.35 -19.34
C PHE A 2 -1.35 10.79 -18.82
N LEU A 3 -2.42 11.55 -18.58
CA LEU A 3 -2.32 12.91 -18.01
C LEU A 3 -1.69 12.92 -16.62
N SER A 4 -1.99 11.91 -15.79
CA SER A 4 -1.38 11.76 -14.46
C SER A 4 0.12 11.50 -14.57
N ALA A 5 0.56 10.68 -15.53
CA ALA A 5 1.97 10.39 -15.77
C ALA A 5 2.72 11.63 -16.24
N ILE A 6 2.18 12.39 -17.20
CA ILE A 6 2.76 13.66 -17.64
C ILE A 6 2.87 14.61 -16.46
N ARG A 7 1.78 14.81 -15.71
CA ARG A 7 1.78 15.68 -14.53
C ARG A 7 2.84 15.28 -13.52
N THR A 8 2.99 13.98 -13.24
CA THR A 8 4.03 13.49 -12.34
C THR A 8 5.43 13.85 -12.83
N ILE A 9 5.77 13.53 -14.08
CA ILE A 9 7.11 13.82 -14.62
C ILE A 9 7.37 15.33 -14.69
N SER A 10 6.39 16.12 -15.14
CA SER A 10 6.53 17.58 -15.21
C SER A 10 6.62 18.25 -13.83
N SER A 11 6.21 17.57 -12.76
CA SER A 11 6.24 18.11 -11.39
C SER A 11 7.57 17.92 -10.66
N MET A 12 8.57 17.26 -11.27
CA MET A 12 9.86 17.01 -10.63
C MET A 12 11.03 17.12 -11.60
N SER A 13 12.23 17.36 -11.07
CA SER A 13 13.46 17.35 -11.85
C SER A 13 13.86 15.93 -12.28
N LEU A 14 14.64 15.82 -13.35
CA LEU A 14 15.24 14.55 -13.77
C LEU A 14 16.06 13.90 -12.65
N GLU A 15 16.83 14.69 -11.91
CA GLU A 15 17.60 14.21 -10.74
C GLU A 15 16.69 13.58 -9.68
N THR A 16 15.55 14.20 -9.39
CA THR A 16 14.57 13.67 -8.43
C THR A 16 13.94 12.37 -8.94
N TRP A 17 13.64 12.30 -10.24
CA TRP A 17 13.16 11.08 -10.88
C TRP A 17 14.19 9.95 -10.75
N GLU A 18 15.44 10.19 -11.09
CA GLU A 18 16.52 9.21 -11.02
C GLU A 18 16.76 8.71 -9.58
N ARG A 19 16.72 9.60 -8.59
CA ARG A 19 16.78 9.22 -7.16
C ARG A 19 15.66 8.25 -6.79
N LYS A 20 14.43 8.53 -7.21
CA LYS A 20 13.29 7.63 -6.96
C LYS A 20 13.45 6.28 -7.65
N MET A 21 13.93 6.25 -8.88
CA MET A 21 14.19 5.01 -9.61
C MET A 21 15.23 4.15 -8.87
N LYS A 22 16.35 4.76 -8.44
CA LYS A 22 17.38 4.09 -7.64
C LYS A 22 16.85 3.61 -6.29
N LEU A 23 16.00 4.41 -5.62
CA LEU A 23 15.35 4.00 -4.38
C LEU A 23 14.52 2.73 -4.58
N PHE A 24 13.63 2.70 -5.58
CA PHE A 24 12.82 1.51 -5.84
C PHE A 24 13.70 0.28 -6.13
N GLN A 25 14.77 0.43 -6.90
CA GLN A 25 15.72 -0.66 -7.14
C GLN A 25 16.40 -1.14 -5.85
N SER A 26 16.81 -0.22 -4.97
CA SER A 26 17.39 -0.55 -3.66
C SER A 26 16.41 -1.27 -2.73
N LEU A 27 15.11 -1.08 -2.93
CA LEU A 27 14.04 -1.78 -2.23
C LEU A 27 13.69 -3.14 -2.87
N GLY A 28 14.40 -3.55 -3.92
CA GLY A 28 14.22 -4.85 -4.57
C GLY A 28 13.32 -4.84 -5.81
N PHE A 29 12.86 -3.68 -6.28
CA PHE A 29 12.07 -3.61 -7.51
C PHE A 29 12.97 -3.77 -8.73
N SER A 30 12.56 -4.62 -9.68
CA SER A 30 13.16 -4.63 -11.02
C SER A 30 12.79 -3.36 -11.78
N GLU A 31 13.63 -2.93 -12.73
CA GLU A 31 13.33 -1.76 -13.57
C GLU A 31 11.95 -1.87 -14.25
N LYS A 32 11.64 -3.03 -14.82
CA LYS A 32 10.30 -3.33 -15.38
C LYS A 32 9.21 -3.21 -14.33
N GLY A 33 9.47 -3.64 -13.09
CA GLY A 33 8.57 -3.49 -11.96
C GLY A 33 8.28 -2.02 -11.64
N VAL A 34 9.32 -1.18 -11.58
CA VAL A 34 9.17 0.27 -11.35
C VAL A 34 8.35 0.92 -12.47
N LEU A 35 8.65 0.62 -13.74
CA LEU A 35 7.87 1.14 -14.86
C LEU A 35 6.42 0.65 -14.85
N THR A 36 6.17 -0.58 -14.39
CA THR A 36 4.83 -1.13 -14.22
C THR A 36 4.07 -0.37 -13.12
N ALA A 37 4.71 -0.15 -11.97
CA ALA A 37 4.15 0.64 -10.89
C ALA A 37 3.83 2.08 -11.35
N PHE A 38 4.76 2.72 -12.06
CA PHE A 38 4.58 4.07 -12.61
C PHE A 38 3.40 4.14 -13.57
N ARG A 39 3.30 3.20 -14.53
CA ARG A 39 2.17 3.17 -15.48
C ARG A 39 0.82 2.99 -14.79
N ARG A 40 0.77 2.26 -13.66
CA ARG A 40 -0.45 1.95 -12.91
C ARG A 40 -0.86 3.03 -11.91
N ALA A 41 0.11 3.70 -11.29
CA ALA A 41 -0.15 4.74 -10.31
C ALA A 41 0.96 5.80 -10.32
N PRO A 42 1.00 6.68 -11.34
CA PRO A 42 2.05 7.69 -11.45
C PRO A 42 2.17 8.58 -10.22
N GLN A 43 1.06 8.86 -9.55
CA GLN A 43 0.99 9.70 -8.36
C GLN A 43 1.81 9.14 -7.17
N VAL A 44 2.12 7.84 -7.15
CA VAL A 44 3.01 7.24 -6.15
C VAL A 44 4.41 7.87 -6.21
N PHE A 45 4.85 8.26 -7.40
CA PHE A 45 6.18 8.84 -7.58
C PHE A 45 6.22 10.30 -7.10
N CYS A 46 5.07 10.93 -6.86
CA CYS A 46 5.00 12.28 -6.29
C CYS A 46 5.21 12.33 -4.77
N ILE A 47 5.13 11.20 -4.05
CA ILE A 47 5.31 11.19 -2.59
C ILE A 47 6.80 11.18 -2.21
N SER A 48 7.14 11.45 -0.95
CA SER A 48 8.54 11.51 -0.51
C SER A 48 9.24 10.15 -0.56
N GLU A 49 10.55 10.16 -0.78
CA GLU A 49 11.40 8.95 -0.75
C GLU A 49 11.30 8.22 0.59
N LYS A 50 11.30 8.98 1.69
CA LYS A 50 11.07 8.46 3.05
C LYS A 50 9.76 7.66 3.13
N LYS A 51 8.67 8.20 2.58
CA LYS A 51 7.35 7.55 2.60
C LYS A 51 7.34 6.26 1.77
N ILE A 52 7.94 6.28 0.57
CA ILE A 52 8.07 5.08 -0.28
C ILE A 52 8.79 3.97 0.48
N LYS A 53 9.93 4.29 1.11
CA LYS A 53 10.72 3.35 1.89
C LYS A 53 9.91 2.78 3.07
N GLU A 54 9.37 3.66 3.91
CA GLU A 54 8.62 3.29 5.11
C GLU A 54 7.43 2.36 4.80
N VAL A 55 6.64 2.69 3.78
CA VAL A 55 5.47 1.87 3.41
C VAL A 55 5.91 0.54 2.80
N THR A 56 6.95 0.53 1.96
CA THR A 56 7.48 -0.71 1.37
C THR A 56 7.98 -1.65 2.46
N GLU A 57 8.82 -1.16 3.36
CA GLU A 57 9.38 -1.96 4.47
C GLU A 57 8.27 -2.52 5.38
N MET A 58 7.25 -1.72 5.69
CA MET A 58 6.12 -2.19 6.49
C MET A 58 5.28 -3.24 5.77
N LEU A 59 5.02 -3.08 4.46
CA LEU A 59 4.28 -4.08 3.69
C LEU A 59 5.04 -5.41 3.62
N LEU A 60 6.35 -5.38 3.41
CA LEU A 60 7.19 -6.57 3.39
C LEU A 60 7.25 -7.23 4.79
N SER A 61 7.40 -6.44 5.85
CA SER A 61 7.48 -6.97 7.22
C SER A 61 6.16 -7.55 7.74
N SER A 62 5.02 -7.15 7.16
CA SER A 62 3.72 -7.74 7.50
C SER A 62 3.58 -9.21 7.09
N GLY A 63 4.44 -9.72 6.20
CA GLY A 63 4.31 -11.07 5.63
C GLY A 63 3.10 -11.25 4.71
N LYS A 64 2.30 -10.20 4.47
CA LYS A 64 1.10 -10.22 3.63
C LYS A 64 1.35 -9.72 2.20
N ALA A 65 2.55 -9.22 1.90
CA ALA A 65 2.93 -8.68 0.60
C ALA A 65 4.40 -8.95 0.28
N ASP A 66 4.68 -9.20 -1.00
CA ASP A 66 6.02 -9.21 -1.58
C ASP A 66 6.18 -8.08 -2.62
N ILE A 67 7.36 -7.93 -3.21
CA ILE A 67 7.61 -6.89 -4.22
C ILE A 67 6.67 -7.04 -5.42
N ALA A 68 6.41 -8.26 -5.89
CA ALA A 68 5.51 -8.52 -7.02
C ALA A 68 4.08 -8.04 -6.72
N PHE A 69 3.60 -8.27 -5.50
CA PHE A 69 2.33 -7.78 -5.02
C PHE A 69 2.29 -6.25 -4.97
N ILE A 70 3.33 -5.60 -4.45
CA ILE A 70 3.40 -4.13 -4.38
C ILE A 70 3.45 -3.50 -5.78
N VAL A 71 4.21 -4.08 -6.72
CA VAL A 71 4.23 -3.66 -8.14
C VAL A 71 2.85 -3.74 -8.77
N SER A 72 2.05 -4.75 -8.38
CA SER A 72 0.68 -4.93 -8.89
C SER A 72 -0.33 -3.98 -8.23
N HIS A 73 -0.02 -3.49 -7.02
CA HIS A 73 -0.87 -2.61 -6.21
C HIS A 73 -0.12 -1.37 -5.69
N PRO A 74 0.50 -0.57 -6.57
CA PRO A 74 1.39 0.52 -6.17
C PRO A 74 0.66 1.62 -5.39
N GLU A 75 -0.67 1.74 -5.53
CA GLU A 75 -1.49 2.68 -4.77
C GLU A 75 -1.38 2.52 -3.24
N LEU A 76 -0.96 1.34 -2.76
CA LEU A 76 -0.71 1.10 -1.34
C LEU A 76 0.40 1.99 -0.77
N LEU A 77 1.37 2.38 -1.60
CA LEU A 77 2.51 3.22 -1.19
C LEU A 77 2.11 4.62 -0.72
N ILE A 78 0.90 5.06 -1.06
CA ILE A 78 0.35 6.37 -0.66
C ILE A 78 -0.34 6.29 0.71
N CYS A 79 -0.69 5.08 1.18
CA CYS A 79 -1.45 4.91 2.41
C CYS A 79 -0.65 5.35 3.64
N SER A 80 -1.35 5.92 4.64
CA SER A 80 -0.75 6.17 5.95
C SER A 80 -0.41 4.84 6.62
N VAL A 81 0.82 4.72 7.13
CA VAL A 81 1.24 3.52 7.86
C VAL A 81 0.46 3.43 9.16
N GLU A 82 0.52 4.48 9.99
CA GLU A 82 -0.09 4.52 11.32
C GLU A 82 -1.61 4.61 11.30
N HIS A 83 -2.21 5.30 10.32
CA HIS A 83 -3.65 5.55 10.33
C HIS A 83 -4.45 4.63 9.41
N ARG A 84 -3.80 3.87 8.51
CA ARG A 84 -4.52 3.04 7.54
C ARG A 84 -3.97 1.63 7.41
N LEU A 85 -2.67 1.46 7.21
CA LEU A 85 -2.11 0.12 6.98
C LEU A 85 -2.05 -0.70 8.27
N LYS A 86 -1.37 -0.21 9.30
CA LYS A 86 -1.21 -0.93 10.58
C LYS A 86 -2.53 -1.25 11.27
N PRO A 87 -3.47 -0.30 11.49
CA PRO A 87 -4.70 -0.60 12.21
C PRO A 87 -5.55 -1.64 11.48
N ARG A 88 -5.60 -1.57 10.14
CA ARG A 88 -6.37 -2.53 9.35
C ARG A 88 -5.72 -3.90 9.34
N LEU A 89 -4.40 -3.99 9.18
CA LEU A 89 -3.68 -5.26 9.27
C LEU A 89 -3.90 -5.94 10.63
N GLN A 90 -3.81 -5.19 11.73
CA GLN A 90 -4.06 -5.72 13.08
C GLN A 90 -5.48 -6.27 13.27
N VAL A 91 -6.50 -5.53 12.81
CA VAL A 91 -7.89 -6.02 12.85
C VAL A 91 -8.01 -7.31 12.04
N MET A 92 -7.45 -7.34 10.83
CA MET A 92 -7.54 -8.52 9.97
C MET A 92 -6.83 -9.73 10.57
N GLU A 93 -5.64 -9.56 11.14
CA GLU A 93 -4.90 -10.62 11.84
C GLU A 93 -5.71 -11.18 13.03
N ASN A 94 -6.37 -10.31 13.80
CA ASN A 94 -7.19 -10.76 14.93
C ASN A 94 -8.41 -11.56 14.45
N LEU A 95 -9.10 -11.08 13.41
CA LEU A 95 -10.24 -11.79 12.82
C LEU A 95 -9.83 -13.13 12.20
N GLU A 96 -8.66 -13.19 11.55
CA GLU A 96 -8.07 -14.42 11.03
C GLU A 96 -7.76 -15.42 12.14
N LYS A 97 -7.07 -14.99 13.21
CA LYS A 97 -6.72 -15.85 14.37
C LYS A 97 -7.96 -16.44 15.05
N LYS A 98 -9.06 -15.70 15.06
CA LYS A 98 -10.34 -16.15 15.65
C LYS A 98 -11.25 -16.88 14.67
N ASN A 99 -10.82 -17.08 13.41
CA ASN A 99 -11.59 -17.71 12.34
C ASN A 99 -12.99 -17.08 12.12
N LEU A 100 -13.10 -15.76 12.31
CA LEU A 100 -14.38 -15.04 12.27
C LEU A 100 -14.83 -14.66 10.84
N LEU A 101 -13.94 -14.82 9.86
CA LEU A 101 -14.20 -14.48 8.46
C LEU A 101 -14.24 -15.74 7.60
N ARG A 102 -15.36 -15.94 6.90
CA ARG A 102 -15.49 -16.99 5.89
C ARG A 102 -14.54 -16.79 4.70
N LYS A 103 -14.27 -15.53 4.34
CA LYS A 103 -13.35 -15.15 3.26
C LYS A 103 -12.67 -13.84 3.61
N ILE A 104 -11.35 -13.86 3.59
CA ILE A 104 -10.52 -12.68 3.83
C ILE A 104 -10.33 -11.94 2.50
N PRO A 105 -10.73 -10.66 2.38
CA PRO A 105 -10.44 -9.87 1.18
C PRO A 105 -8.93 -9.63 1.04
N SER A 106 -8.46 -9.30 -0.17
CA SER A 106 -7.03 -8.96 -0.36
C SER A 106 -6.64 -7.71 0.42
N LEU A 107 -5.36 -7.61 0.80
CA LEU A 107 -4.79 -6.43 1.44
C LEU A 107 -5.11 -5.14 0.64
N SER A 108 -4.94 -5.19 -0.68
CA SER A 108 -5.24 -4.07 -1.57
C SER A 108 -6.71 -3.64 -1.51
N THR A 109 -7.64 -4.59 -1.36
CA THR A 109 -9.08 -4.30 -1.21
C THR A 109 -9.35 -3.65 0.15
N ILE A 110 -8.78 -4.21 1.21
CA ILE A 110 -8.99 -3.72 2.58
C ILE A 110 -8.48 -2.30 2.73
N CYS A 111 -7.31 -1.97 2.20
CA CYS A 111 -6.73 -0.63 2.28
C CYS A 111 -7.51 0.41 1.46
N LYS A 112 -8.28 0.00 0.45
CA LYS A 112 -9.10 0.89 -0.38
C LYS A 112 -10.46 1.25 0.23
N TYR A 113 -10.93 0.54 1.25
CA TYR A 113 -12.18 0.92 1.90
C TYR A 113 -12.08 2.29 2.57
N THR A 114 -13.19 3.01 2.56
CA THR A 114 -13.37 4.16 3.47
C THR A 114 -13.35 3.67 4.91
N ASP A 115 -13.05 4.54 5.86
CA ASP A 115 -13.02 4.14 7.27
C ASP A 115 -14.39 3.65 7.74
N GLN A 116 -15.48 4.29 7.27
CA GLN A 116 -16.85 3.83 7.50
C GLN A 116 -17.07 2.41 6.97
N LYS A 117 -16.79 2.15 5.68
CA LYS A 117 -17.02 0.83 5.07
C LYS A 117 -16.14 -0.25 5.71
N PHE A 118 -14.93 0.10 6.14
CA PHE A 118 -14.07 -0.81 6.87
C PHE A 118 -14.68 -1.14 8.25
N ALA A 119 -15.15 -0.13 8.99
CA ALA A 119 -15.74 -0.30 10.30
C ALA A 119 -17.02 -1.13 10.27
N GLU A 120 -17.96 -0.79 9.38
CA GLU A 120 -19.23 -1.52 9.19
C GLU A 120 -19.03 -3.00 8.87
N ARG A 121 -17.90 -3.34 8.23
CA ARG A 121 -17.66 -4.69 7.73
C ARG A 121 -16.77 -5.55 8.62
N PHE A 122 -15.79 -4.94 9.30
CA PHE A 122 -14.75 -5.67 10.04
C PHE A 122 -14.61 -5.25 11.51
N ILE A 123 -15.23 -4.15 11.93
CA ILE A 123 -15.14 -3.70 13.34
C ILE A 123 -16.47 -3.88 14.05
N ILE A 124 -17.54 -3.24 13.56
CA ILE A 124 -18.85 -3.22 14.22
C ILE A 124 -19.43 -4.63 14.39
N PRO A 125 -19.41 -5.52 13.38
CA PRO A 125 -19.96 -6.87 13.54
C PRO A 125 -19.18 -7.75 14.53
N TYR A 126 -17.93 -7.39 14.81
CA TYR A 126 -17.00 -8.16 15.63
C TYR A 126 -16.52 -7.37 16.85
N ALA A 127 -17.30 -6.38 17.29
CA ALA A 127 -16.88 -5.42 18.31
C ALA A 127 -16.63 -6.08 19.67
N ASN A 128 -17.29 -7.20 19.97
CA ASN A 128 -17.11 -7.94 21.21
C ASN A 128 -15.84 -8.80 21.15
N GLU A 129 -15.52 -9.33 19.97
CA GLU A 129 -14.37 -10.17 19.72
C GLU A 129 -13.10 -9.35 19.51
N LEU A 130 -13.21 -8.08 19.13
CA LEU A 130 -12.06 -7.18 19.00
C LEU A 130 -11.69 -6.47 20.30
N LYS A 131 -12.53 -6.55 21.34
CA LYS A 131 -12.15 -6.16 22.70
C LYS A 131 -11.19 -7.22 23.26
N VAL A 132 -10.02 -6.76 23.69
CA VAL A 132 -9.08 -7.53 24.53
C VAL A 132 -9.51 -7.39 25.97
#